data_AF-A0A7U6KQR7-F1
#
_entry.id   AF-A0A7U6KQR7-F1
#
_cell.length_a   1.000
_cell.length_b   1.000
_cell.length_c   1.000
_cell.angle_alpha   90.00
_cell.angle_beta   90.00
_cell.angle_gamma   90.00
#
_symmetry.space_group_name_H-M   'P 1'
#
loop_
_entity.id
_entity.type
_entity.pdbx_description
1 polymer ?
#
loop_
_entity_poly.entity_id
_entity_poly.type
_entity_poly.pdbx_seq_one_letter_code
_entity_poly.pdbx_strand_id
1 'polypeptide(L)'
;MEMRMDLDDAIVGKDLLALQQLHPQITSRLANQSQRFETAYQEQDWPTAIDATQKLKFLVKLNADVTTGLDDVATAAHSDDDDLYV
;
A
#
# COMPACT_ATOMS: atom_id res chain seq x y z
N MET A 1 0.63 11.37 7.66
CA MET A 1 1.95 11.74 7.09
C MET A 1 2.98 10.68 7.41
N GLU A 2 2.97 10.06 8.59
CA GLU A 2 3.92 8.99 8.99
C GLU A 2 3.90 7.75 8.09
N MET A 3 2.73 7.20 7.73
CA MET A 3 2.66 6.00 6.87
C MET A 3 3.35 6.15 5.50
N ARG A 4 3.49 7.38 4.99
CA ARG A 4 4.16 7.60 3.70
C ARG A 4 5.67 7.61 3.85
N MET A 5 6.17 8.16 4.96
CA MET A 5 7.58 8.09 5.33
C MET A 5 7.99 6.65 5.63
N ASP A 6 7.19 5.91 6.40
CA ASP A 6 7.45 4.50 6.70
C ASP A 6 7.52 3.64 5.42
N LEU A 7 6.69 3.97 4.43
CA LEU A 7 6.71 3.32 3.13
C LEU A 7 7.95 3.70 2.31
N ASP A 8 8.27 5.00 2.24
CA ASP A 8 9.46 5.48 1.54
C ASP A 8 10.73 4.88 2.16
N ASP A 9 10.82 4.83 3.48
CA ASP A 9 11.95 4.25 4.22
C ASP A 9 12.03 2.72 4.01
N ALA A 10 10.90 2.02 4.00
CA ALA A 10 10.85 0.59 3.70
C ALA A 10 11.21 0.27 2.24
N ILE A 11 10.80 1.11 1.29
CA ILE A 11 11.16 0.97 -0.13
C ILE A 11 12.65 1.27 -0.33
N VAL A 12 13.13 2.40 0.22
CA VAL A 12 14.54 2.82 0.12
C VAL A 12 15.46 1.84 0.85
N GLY A 13 15.03 1.32 2.00
CA GLY A 13 15.74 0.33 2.81
C GLY A 13 15.65 -1.10 2.27
N LYS A 14 14.88 -1.34 1.19
CA LYS A 14 14.57 -2.68 0.66
C LYS A 14 14.04 -3.64 1.74
N ASP A 15 13.29 -3.10 2.69
CA ASP A 15 12.83 -3.83 3.88
C ASP A 15 11.56 -4.61 3.53
N LEU A 16 11.76 -5.77 2.90
CA LEU A 16 10.69 -6.68 2.47
C LEU A 16 9.74 -7.04 3.61
N LEU A 17 10.26 -7.15 4.84
CA LEU A 17 9.49 -7.49 6.02
C LEU A 17 8.51 -6.37 6.38
N ALA A 18 8.96 -5.11 6.35
CA ALA A 18 8.10 -3.95 6.56
C ALA A 18 7.03 -3.84 5.45
N LEU A 19 7.41 -4.04 4.19
CA LEU A 19 6.47 -3.99 3.06
C LEU A 19 5.41 -5.12 3.12
N GLN A 20 5.82 -6.33 3.48
CA GLN A 20 4.89 -7.46 3.69
C GLN A 20 3.96 -7.25 4.90
N GLN A 21 4.40 -6.55 5.94
CA GLN A 21 3.57 -6.19 7.10
C GLN A 21 2.61 -5.03 6.79
N LEU A 22 2.99 -4.12 5.89
CA LEU A 22 2.17 -2.98 5.45
C LEU A 22 1.02 -3.40 4.55
N HIS A 23 1.24 -4.36 3.64
CA HIS A 23 0.21 -4.82 2.68
C HIS A 23 -1.12 -5.29 3.32
N PRO A 24 -1.14 -6.18 4.33
CA PRO A 24 -2.39 -6.58 4.99
C PRO A 24 -3.02 -5.43 5.80
N GLN A 25 -2.22 -4.52 6.35
CA GLN A 25 -2.73 -3.34 7.05
C GLN A 25 -3.43 -2.36 6.09
N ILE A 26 -2.84 -2.13 4.91
CA ILE A 26 -3.43 -1.30 3.85
C ILE A 26 -4.73 -1.95 3.34
N THR A 27 -4.72 -3.27 3.13
CA THR A 27 -5.90 -4.03 2.69
C THR A 27 -7.04 -3.96 3.72
N SER A 28 -6.73 -4.10 5.01
CA SER A 28 -7.72 -3.98 6.09
C SER A 28 -8.31 -2.56 6.17
N ARG A 29 -7.47 -1.53 6.05
CA ARG A 29 -7.92 -0.14 5.98
C ARG A 29 -8.76 0.15 4.74
N LEU A 30 -8.41 -0.44 3.59
CA LEU A 30 -9.21 -0.37 2.37
C LEU A 30 -10.61 -0.91 2.60
N ALA A 31 -10.73 -2.11 3.17
CA ALA A 31 -12.01 -2.72 3.48
C ALA A 31 -12.85 -1.86 4.42
N ASN A 32 -12.25 -1.33 5.49
CA ASN A 32 -12.94 -0.44 6.42
C ASN A 32 -13.42 0.85 5.74
N GLN A 33 -12.59 1.44 4.88
CA GLN A 33 -12.93 2.69 4.23
C GLN A 33 -13.92 2.53 3.08
N SER A 34 -13.91 1.38 2.40
CA SER A 34 -14.97 0.97 1.47
C SER A 34 -16.31 0.82 2.17
N GLN A 35 -16.34 0.14 3.32
CA GLN A 35 -17.56 0.01 4.10
C GLN A 35 -18.08 1.37 4.57
N ARG A 36 -17.18 2.25 5.04
CA ARG A 36 -17.52 3.61 5.46
C ARG A 36 -18.04 4.47 4.32
N PHE A 37 -17.50 4.30 3.11
CA PHE A 37 -18.03 4.92 1.90
C PHE A 37 -19.44 4.40 1.58
N GLU A 38 -19.65 3.08 1.61
CA GLU A 38 -20.96 2.47 1.36
C GLU A 38 -22.02 2.96 2.34
N THR A 39 -21.71 2.98 3.64
CA THR A 39 -22.61 3.51 4.67
C THR A 39 -22.91 5.00 4.43
N ALA A 40 -21.89 5.83 4.22
CA ALA A 40 -22.09 7.26 3.97
C ALA A 40 -22.90 7.52 2.68
N TYR A 41 -22.71 6.68 1.65
CA TYR A 41 -23.47 6.77 0.41
C TYR A 41 -24.95 6.41 0.62
N GLN A 42 -25.23 5.34 1.39
CA GLN A 42 -26.59 4.94 1.73
C GLN A 42 -27.30 5.99 2.61
N GLU A 43 -26.58 6.58 3.56
CA GLU A 43 -27.09 7.62 4.46
C GLU A 43 -27.18 9.02 3.81
N GLN A 44 -26.77 9.15 2.53
CA GLN A 44 -26.68 10.42 1.80
C GLN A 44 -25.76 11.45 2.47
N ASP A 45 -24.80 10.97 3.27
CA ASP A 45 -23.75 11.78 3.86
C ASP A 45 -22.62 12.01 2.83
N TRP A 46 -22.92 12.85 1.86
CA TRP A 46 -22.02 13.24 0.77
C TRP A 46 -20.65 13.75 1.22
N PRO A 47 -20.51 14.61 2.24
CA PRO A 47 -19.18 15.04 2.68
C PRO A 47 -18.36 13.88 3.24
N THR A 48 -18.97 12.97 4.01
CA THR A 48 -18.27 11.78 4.51
C THR A 48 -17.92 10.81 3.38
N ALA A 49 -18.79 10.62 2.40
CA ALA A 49 -18.51 9.79 1.23
C ALA A 49 -17.34 10.34 0.38
N ILE A 50 -17.26 11.66 0.19
CA ILE A 50 -16.16 12.31 -0.53
C ILE A 50 -14.84 12.11 0.22
N ASP A 51 -14.80 12.35 1.53
CA ASP A 51 -13.60 12.11 2.37
C ASP A 51 -13.17 10.63 2.32
N ALA A 52 -14.13 9.71 2.44
CA ALA A 52 -13.86 8.28 2.35
C ALA A 52 -13.28 7.88 0.99
N THR A 53 -13.81 8.45 -0.10
CA THR A 53 -13.33 8.19 -1.47
C THR A 53 -11.91 8.73 -1.67
N GLN A 54 -11.59 9.92 -1.14
CA GLN A 54 -10.23 10.48 -1.22
C GLN A 54 -9.22 9.61 -0.48
N LYS A 55 -9.58 9.11 0.69
CA LYS A 55 -8.76 8.15 1.46
C LYS A 55 -8.60 6.81 0.75
N LEU A 56 -9.67 6.29 0.16
CA LEU A 56 -9.65 5.09 -0.68
C LEU A 56 -8.64 5.25 -1.83
N LYS A 57 -8.72 6.35 -2.58
CA LYS A 57 -7.79 6.63 -3.69
C LYS A 57 -6.34 6.68 -3.23
N PHE A 58 -6.07 7.27 -2.07
CA PHE A 58 -4.72 7.27 -1.49
C PHE A 58 -4.24 5.86 -1.13
N LEU A 59 -5.08 5.07 -0.45
CA LEU A 59 -4.74 3.71 -0.04
C LEU A 59 -4.51 2.77 -1.23
N VAL A 60 -5.31 2.89 -2.31
CA VAL A 60 -5.10 2.11 -3.55
C VAL A 60 -3.75 2.43 -4.19
N LYS A 61 -3.39 3.72 -4.28
CA LYS A 61 -2.08 4.12 -4.79
C LYS A 61 -0.94 3.60 -3.92
N LEU A 62 -1.08 3.74 -2.60
CA LEU A 62 -0.11 3.23 -1.63
C LEU A 62 0.07 1.71 -1.78
N ASN A 63 -1.01 0.95 -1.94
CA ASN A 63 -0.95 -0.49 -2.13
C ASN A 63 -0.24 -0.88 -3.44
N ALA A 64 -0.47 -0.11 -4.51
CA ALA A 64 0.22 -0.29 -5.78
C ALA A 64 1.72 0.00 -5.63
N ASP A 65 2.11 1.10 -4.99
CA ASP A 65 3.50 1.44 -4.68
C ASP A 65 4.18 0.34 -3.84
N VAL A 66 3.54 -0.18 -2.79
CA VAL A 66 4.07 -1.31 -2.00
C VAL A 66 4.26 -2.56 -2.86
N THR A 67 3.29 -2.88 -3.72
CA THR A 67 3.34 -4.07 -4.56
C THR A 67 4.47 -3.96 -5.59
N THR A 68 4.62 -2.78 -6.21
CA THR A 68 5.73 -2.48 -7.12
C THR A 68 7.07 -2.53 -6.40
N GLY A 69 7.17 -1.98 -5.18
CA GLY A 69 8.39 -2.05 -4.37
C GLY A 69 8.74 -3.49 -3.98
N LEU A 70 7.74 -4.33 -3.65
CA LEU A 70 7.95 -5.76 -3.40
C LEU A 70 8.51 -6.48 -4.62
N ASP A 71 7.95 -6.18 -5.80
CA ASP A 71 8.36 -6.79 -7.08
C ASP A 71 9.78 -6.35 -7.48
N ASP A 72 10.10 -5.06 -7.32
CA ASP A 72 11.43 -4.50 -7.59
C ASP A 72 12.50 -5.10 -6.65
N VAL A 73 12.20 -5.20 -5.35
CA VAL A 73 13.11 -5.81 -4.38
C VAL A 73 13.25 -7.32 -4.60
N ALA A 74 12.17 -8.02 -4.93
CA ALA A 74 12.22 -9.45 -5.25
C ALA A 74 13.04 -9.72 -6.52
N THR A 75 12.90 -8.87 -7.53
CA THR A 75 13.68 -8.94 -8.78
C THR A 75 15.15 -8.61 -8.52
N ALA A 76 15.44 -7.59 -7.72
CA ALA A 76 16.80 -7.23 -7.31
C ALA A 76 17.49 -8.30 -6.45
N ALA A 77 16.73 -9.06 -5.65
CA ALA A 77 17.25 -10.20 -4.91
C ALA A 77 17.55 -11.41 -5.80
N HIS A 78 16.89 -11.54 -6.96
CA HIS A 78 17.16 -12.60 -7.94
C HIS A 78 18.34 -12.27 -8.87
N SER A 79 18.66 -10.99 -9.09
CA SER A 79 19.76 -10.59 -9.98
C SER A 79 21.15 -10.62 -9.34
N ASP A 80 21.27 -10.76 -8.01
CA ASP A 80 22.57 -10.92 -7.32
C ASP A 80 23.05 -12.39 -7.28
N ASP A 81 22.19 -13.35 -7.64
CA ASP A 81 22.52 -14.80 -7.64
C ASP A 81 23.00 -15.31 -9.01
N ASP A 82 22.82 -14.54 -10.09
CA ASP A 82 23.07 -14.99 -11.48
C ASP A 82 24.48 -14.61 -12.03
N ASP A 83 25.33 -13.97 -11.20
CA ASP A 83 26.69 -13.53 -11.59
C ASP A 83 27.83 -14.38 -10.96
N LEU A 84 27.59 -15.65 -10.58
CA LEU A 84 28.64 -16.55 -10.05
C LEU A 84 28.93 -17.84 -10.84
N TYR A 85 28.48 -18.04 -12.08
CA TYR A 85 29.03 -19.14 -12.90
C TYR A 85 28.96 -18.88 -14.42
N VAL A 86 30.06 -18.40 -15.03
CA VAL A 86 30.89 -19.14 -16.01
C VAL A 86 32.16 -18.37 -16.39
#